data_AF-T1B0G8-F1
#
_entry.id   AF-T1B0G8-F1
#
_cell.length_a   1.000
_cell.length_b   1.000
_cell.length_c   1.000
_cell.angle_alpha   90.00
_cell.angle_beta   90.00
_cell.angle_gamma   90.00
#
_symmetry.space_group_name_H-M   'P 1'
#
loop_
_entity.id
_entity.type
_entity.pdbx_description
1 polymer ?
#
loop_
_entity_poly.entity_id
_entity_poly.type
_entity_poly.pdbx_seq_one_letter_code
_entity_poly.pdbx_strand_id
1 'polypeptide(L)'
;MHSNMTPEQLKRWKKDILAKLDMLKSKARQARQYLEANDLHELKDKEGIQEAWLRVQERFPADLHLPRVTDFNRHLGFAMPHDFSDIERLDIPAIEGAIKRYGSRGNEFIEHELAALDTGLEAWELLHPQIRDACMTQYENGLYRDAARAGVELLMDEIRRFTGRRDDGDVLIRGAVGVERRQLGFSANEDANEKSITEGMKLVLQGLYKGVRNPASHGYDGFPRLETFQILALCSF
;
A
#
# COMPACT_ATOMS: atom_id res chain seq x y z
N MET A 1 -7.27 16.47 20.29
CA MET A 1 -6.35 17.49 20.81
C MET A 1 -5.20 17.59 19.83
N HIS A 2 -5.21 18.61 18.96
CA HIS A 2 -4.14 18.80 17.98
C HIS A 2 -2.87 19.30 18.67
N SER A 3 -1.71 18.85 18.20
CA SER A 3 -0.39 19.25 18.69
C SER A 3 -0.25 20.77 18.87
N ASN A 4 0.27 21.17 20.03
CA ASN A 4 0.47 22.54 20.53
C ASN A 4 1.60 23.32 19.81
N MET A 5 1.91 23.02 18.54
CA MET A 5 2.98 23.72 17.82
C MET A 5 2.48 25.03 17.23
N THR A 6 3.18 26.14 17.48
CA THR A 6 2.98 27.39 16.74
C THR A 6 3.34 27.22 15.26
N PRO A 7 2.86 28.07 14.34
CA PRO A 7 3.23 28.00 12.92
C PRO A 7 4.75 27.98 12.67
N GLU A 8 5.53 28.75 13.44
CA GLU A 8 6.99 28.80 13.36
C GLU A 8 7.63 27.49 13.86
N GLN A 9 7.10 26.93 14.95
CA GLN A 9 7.55 25.63 15.47
C GLN A 9 7.25 24.51 14.48
N LEU A 10 6.07 24.52 13.86
CA LEU A 10 5.67 23.58 12.82
C LEU A 10 6.59 23.66 11.60
N LYS A 11 6.86 24.88 11.09
CA LYS A 11 7.77 25.08 9.96
C LYS A 11 9.18 24.60 10.27
N ARG A 12 9.69 24.90 11.46
CA ARG A 12 11.02 24.44 11.91
C ARG A 12 11.08 22.92 12.05
N TRP A 13 10.05 22.32 12.62
CA TRP A 13 9.94 20.87 12.76
C TRP A 13 9.89 20.17 11.39
N LYS A 14 9.02 20.62 10.47
CA LYS A 14 8.95 20.06 9.10
C LYS A 14 10.30 20.10 8.40
N LYS A 15 10.98 21.26 8.41
CA LYS A 15 12.29 21.42 7.79
C LYS A 15 13.33 20.44 8.36
N ASP A 16 13.35 20.28 9.68
CA ASP A 16 14.28 19.39 10.35
C ASP A 16 14.01 17.91 10.02
N ILE A 17 12.74 17.47 10.10
CA ILE A 17 12.38 16.08 9.82
C ILE A 17 12.65 15.73 8.35
N LEU A 18 12.27 16.61 7.41
CA LEU A 18 12.53 16.38 5.99
C LEU A 18 14.02 16.27 5.68
N ALA A 19 14.88 17.07 6.32
CA ALA A 19 16.32 16.95 6.16
C ALA A 19 16.85 15.60 6.69
N LYS A 20 16.31 15.10 7.81
CA LYS A 20 16.69 13.78 8.33
C LYS A 20 16.21 12.63 7.46
N LEU A 21 15.03 12.76 6.84
CA LEU A 21 14.50 11.79 5.89
C LEU A 21 15.36 11.72 4.62
N ASP A 22 15.83 12.87 4.11
CA ASP A 22 16.74 12.90 2.95
C ASP A 22 18.10 12.23 3.26
N MET A 23 18.62 12.43 4.48
CA MET A 23 19.79 11.69 4.96
C MET A 23 19.54 10.19 5.03
N LEU A 24 18.39 9.76 5.55
CA LEU A 24 17.99 8.34 5.59
C LEU A 24 17.89 7.75 4.19
N LYS A 25 17.31 8.49 3.24
CA LYS A 25 17.20 8.08 1.83
C LYS A 25 18.56 7.87 1.20
N SER A 26 19.49 8.79 1.44
CA SER A 26 20.86 8.69 0.96
C SER A 26 21.58 7.47 1.55
N LYS A 27 21.37 7.19 2.84
CA LYS A 27 21.92 5.99 3.49
C LYS A 27 21.30 4.70 2.96
N ALA A 28 19.99 4.65 2.74
CA ALA A 28 19.32 3.48 2.17
C ALA A 28 19.85 3.16 0.77
N ARG A 29 20.03 4.19 -0.07
CA ARG A 29 20.68 4.05 -1.39
C ARG A 29 22.09 3.48 -1.27
N GLN A 30 22.89 4.00 -0.34
CA GLN A 30 24.26 3.53 -0.12
C GLN A 30 24.28 2.07 0.36
N ALA A 31 23.43 1.70 1.32
CA ALA A 31 23.30 0.33 1.80
C ALA A 31 22.92 -0.64 0.66
N ARG A 32 21.97 -0.25 -0.20
CA ARG A 32 21.61 -1.01 -1.40
C ARG A 32 22.80 -1.26 -2.32
N GLN A 33 23.64 -0.25 -2.55
CA GLN A 33 24.83 -0.38 -3.40
C GLN A 33 25.87 -1.35 -2.83
N TYR A 34 26.11 -1.31 -1.52
CA TYR A 34 27.03 -2.27 -0.86
C TYR A 34 26.50 -3.70 -0.94
N LEU A 35 25.20 -3.87 -0.75
CA LEU A 35 24.51 -5.15 -0.89
C LEU A 35 24.60 -5.73 -2.31
N GLU A 36 24.33 -4.91 -3.33
CA GLU A 36 24.50 -5.28 -4.73
C GLU A 36 25.94 -5.66 -5.07
N ALA A 37 26.91 -5.11 -4.33
CA ALA A 37 28.34 -5.41 -4.46
C ALA A 37 28.83 -6.59 -3.60
N ASN A 38 27.96 -7.26 -2.83
CA ASN A 38 28.32 -8.30 -1.84
C ASN A 38 29.38 -7.84 -0.81
N ASP A 39 29.29 -6.60 -0.34
CA ASP A 39 30.18 -6.03 0.68
C ASP A 39 29.65 -6.23 2.10
N LEU A 40 30.52 -6.62 3.04
CA LEU A 40 30.22 -6.87 4.46
C LEU A 40 29.85 -5.59 5.25
N HIS A 41 29.97 -4.42 4.63
CA HIS A 41 29.51 -3.14 5.20
C HIS A 41 28.00 -3.08 5.47
N GLU A 42 27.20 -3.95 4.84
CA GLU A 42 25.75 -4.04 4.98
C GLU A 42 25.25 -4.02 6.44
N LEU A 43 25.81 -4.86 7.32
CA LEU A 43 25.32 -5.03 8.69
C LEU A 43 25.45 -3.74 9.52
N LYS A 44 26.52 -2.97 9.31
CA LYS A 44 26.74 -1.69 10.00
C LYS A 44 25.81 -0.59 9.50
N ASP A 45 25.53 -0.58 8.19
CA ASP A 45 24.63 0.42 7.61
C ASP A 45 23.17 0.15 7.98
N LYS A 46 22.76 -1.12 8.09
CA LYS A 46 21.45 -1.52 8.63
C LYS A 46 21.21 -0.94 10.02
N GLU A 47 22.11 -1.20 10.96
CA GLU A 47 22.03 -0.68 12.34
C GLU A 47 22.00 0.85 12.34
N GLY A 48 22.86 1.48 11.54
CA GLY A 48 22.94 2.94 11.42
C GLY A 48 21.70 3.60 10.81
N ILE A 49 20.96 2.93 9.94
CA ILE A 49 19.68 3.41 9.40
C ILE A 49 18.56 3.21 10.43
N GLN A 50 18.54 2.07 11.11
CA GLN A 50 17.55 1.78 12.15
C GLN A 50 17.63 2.79 13.31
N GLU A 51 18.83 3.07 13.82
CA GLU A 51 19.03 4.10 14.85
C GLU A 51 18.61 5.49 14.38
N ALA A 52 18.95 5.85 13.13
CA ALA A 52 18.59 7.14 12.57
C ALA A 52 17.07 7.28 12.40
N TRP A 53 16.38 6.20 12.00
CA TRP A 53 14.94 6.14 11.90
C TRP A 53 14.24 6.27 13.25
N LEU A 54 14.69 5.52 14.27
CA LEU A 54 14.15 5.64 15.63
C LEU A 54 14.22 7.08 16.16
N ARG A 55 15.35 7.76 15.97
CA ARG A 55 15.54 9.17 16.35
C ARG A 55 14.65 10.15 15.57
N VAL A 56 14.22 9.79 14.36
CA VAL A 56 13.24 10.57 13.59
C VAL A 56 11.84 10.32 14.13
N GLN A 57 11.49 9.06 14.36
CA GLN A 57 10.19 8.63 14.84
C GLN A 57 9.87 9.18 16.25
N GLU A 58 10.85 9.25 17.15
CA GLU A 58 10.72 9.87 18.48
C GLU A 58 10.29 11.35 18.44
N ARG A 59 10.51 12.01 17.30
CA ARG A 59 10.17 13.43 17.12
C ARG A 59 8.81 13.62 16.45
N PHE A 60 8.11 12.54 16.13
CA PHE A 60 6.78 12.62 15.55
C PHE A 60 5.75 13.02 16.61
N PRO A 61 4.88 14.00 16.30
CA PRO A 61 3.72 14.28 17.13
C PRO A 61 2.84 13.04 17.26
N ALA A 62 2.23 12.85 18.44
CA ALA A 62 1.37 11.70 18.71
C ALA A 62 0.13 11.63 17.81
N ASP A 63 -0.29 12.76 17.22
CA ASP A 63 -1.42 12.87 16.29
C ASP A 63 -1.00 12.84 14.81
N LEU A 64 0.29 12.62 14.50
CA LEU A 64 0.74 12.40 13.13
C LEU A 64 0.36 10.98 12.69
N HIS A 65 -0.43 10.90 11.62
CA HIS A 65 -0.80 9.63 11.00
C HIS A 65 0.05 9.40 9.76
N LEU A 66 0.82 8.31 9.75
CA LEU A 66 1.60 7.88 8.59
C LEU A 66 0.74 6.96 7.69
N PRO A 67 0.97 6.96 6.36
CA PRO A 67 0.28 6.05 5.44
C PRO A 67 0.60 4.59 5.74
N ARG A 68 -0.37 3.68 5.57
CA ARG A 68 -0.16 2.24 5.79
C ARG A 68 0.91 1.61 4.87
N VAL A 69 1.17 2.24 3.73
CA VAL A 69 2.21 1.81 2.79
C VAL A 69 3.63 1.95 3.35
N THR A 70 3.81 2.66 4.48
CA THR A 70 5.12 2.87 5.10
C THR A 70 5.41 1.75 6.11
N ASP A 71 5.80 0.57 5.64
CA ASP A 71 6.24 -0.52 6.52
C ASP A 71 7.77 -0.46 6.73
N PHE A 72 8.27 0.76 6.96
CA PHE A 72 9.70 1.08 7.05
C PHE A 72 10.41 0.20 8.08
N ASN A 73 9.75 -0.09 9.21
CA ASN A 73 10.29 -0.97 10.25
C ASN A 73 10.40 -2.43 9.78
N ARG A 74 9.45 -2.91 8.97
CA ARG A 74 9.53 -4.25 8.36
C ARG A 74 10.68 -4.32 7.36
N HIS A 75 10.81 -3.32 6.48
CA HIS A 75 11.87 -3.27 5.47
C HIS A 75 13.27 -3.23 6.12
N LEU A 76 13.43 -2.51 7.23
CA LEU A 76 14.65 -2.60 8.03
C LEU A 76 14.88 -3.96 8.69
N GLY A 77 13.84 -4.72 9.00
CA GLY A 77 13.96 -6.03 9.62
C GLY A 77 14.66 -7.06 8.72
N PHE A 78 14.22 -7.15 7.46
CA PHE A 78 14.71 -8.15 6.50
C PHE A 78 16.02 -7.75 5.83
N ALA A 79 16.25 -6.46 5.58
CA ALA A 79 17.48 -5.88 5.04
C ALA A 79 17.96 -6.50 3.70
N MET A 80 17.04 -6.91 2.84
CA MET A 80 17.35 -7.35 1.49
C MET A 80 17.54 -6.14 0.54
N PRO A 81 18.23 -6.28 -0.61
CA PRO A 81 18.43 -5.16 -1.55
C PRO A 81 17.13 -4.45 -1.97
N HIS A 82 16.03 -5.18 -2.11
CA HIS A 82 14.73 -4.60 -2.45
C HIS A 82 14.11 -3.80 -1.30
N ASP A 83 14.36 -4.16 -0.04
CA ASP A 83 13.87 -3.41 1.12
C ASP A 83 14.44 -1.98 1.13
N PHE A 84 15.72 -1.82 0.80
CA PHE A 84 16.33 -0.50 0.70
C PHE A 84 15.83 0.31 -0.50
N SER A 85 15.45 -0.37 -1.59
CA SER A 85 14.76 0.25 -2.73
C SER A 85 13.38 0.76 -2.34
N ASP A 86 12.61 -0.04 -1.59
CA ASP A 86 11.28 0.35 -1.10
C ASP A 86 11.36 1.49 -0.09
N ILE A 87 12.35 1.46 0.81
CA ILE A 87 12.65 2.58 1.71
C ILE A 87 12.93 3.87 0.91
N GLU A 88 13.76 3.79 -0.12
CA GLU A 88 14.15 4.94 -0.94
C GLU A 88 12.98 5.49 -1.77
N ARG A 89 12.17 4.61 -2.36
CA ARG A 89 11.22 4.95 -3.43
C ARG A 89 9.77 5.02 -2.98
N LEU A 90 9.41 4.35 -1.88
CA LEU A 90 8.04 4.23 -1.39
C LEU A 90 7.91 4.80 0.01
N ASP A 91 8.65 4.26 0.99
CA ASP A 91 8.43 4.60 2.40
C ASP A 91 8.77 6.06 2.70
N ILE A 92 9.99 6.50 2.38
CA ILE A 92 10.42 7.87 2.67
C ILE A 92 9.53 8.90 1.95
N PRO A 93 9.27 8.77 0.63
CA PRO A 93 8.35 9.68 -0.05
C PRO A 93 6.95 9.75 0.58
N ALA A 94 6.38 8.62 0.99
CA ALA A 94 5.08 8.58 1.64
C ALA A 94 5.10 9.27 3.02
N ILE A 95 6.16 9.07 3.82
CA ILE A 95 6.37 9.76 5.09
C ILE A 95 6.54 11.27 4.86
N GLU A 96 7.37 11.69 3.91
CA GLU A 96 7.56 13.10 3.57
C GLU A 96 6.24 13.77 3.19
N GLY A 97 5.40 13.09 2.41
CA GLY A 97 4.06 13.56 2.08
C GLY A 97 3.22 13.81 3.33
N ALA A 98 3.21 12.86 4.28
CA ALA A 98 2.49 13.02 5.55
C ALA A 98 3.02 14.20 6.38
N ILE A 99 4.35 14.36 6.47
CA ILE A 99 4.99 15.49 7.16
C ILE A 99 4.63 16.83 6.51
N LYS A 100 4.64 16.91 5.17
CA LYS A 100 4.27 18.12 4.42
C LYS A 100 2.82 18.51 4.69
N ARG A 101 1.90 17.54 4.74
CA ARG A 101 0.46 17.72 5.03
C ARG A 101 0.13 17.98 6.50
N TYR A 102 1.02 17.61 7.43
CA TYR A 102 0.75 17.73 8.86
C TYR A 102 0.51 19.20 9.29
N GLY A 103 -0.61 19.46 9.95
CA GLY A 103 -1.02 20.81 10.38
C GLY A 103 -1.79 21.63 9.33
N SER A 104 -1.97 21.12 8.11
CA SER A 104 -2.91 21.69 7.14
C SER A 104 -4.35 21.35 7.55
N ARG A 105 -5.22 22.36 7.68
CA ARG A 105 -6.66 22.18 7.99
C ARG A 105 -7.48 22.22 6.71
N GLY A 106 -8.26 21.15 6.44
CA GLY A 106 -9.47 21.15 5.59
C GLY A 106 -9.31 21.56 4.12
N ASN A 107 -9.91 20.80 3.20
CA ASN A 107 -9.85 20.92 1.73
C ASN A 107 -8.48 20.73 1.03
N GLU A 108 -7.34 20.99 1.68
CA GLU A 108 -6.02 20.61 1.13
C GLU A 108 -5.82 19.09 1.03
N PHE A 109 -6.65 18.30 1.72
CA PHE A 109 -6.62 16.83 1.62
C PHE A 109 -6.91 16.35 0.19
N ILE A 110 -7.82 17.03 -0.53
CA ILE A 110 -8.24 16.64 -1.89
C ILE A 110 -7.24 17.17 -2.93
N GLU A 111 -6.78 18.42 -2.80
CA GLU A 111 -5.84 19.02 -3.76
C GLU A 111 -4.44 18.39 -3.70
N HIS A 112 -3.98 18.01 -2.50
CA HIS A 112 -2.63 17.45 -2.33
C HIS A 112 -2.56 15.94 -2.60
N GLU A 113 -3.69 15.23 -2.53
CA GLU A 113 -3.83 13.85 -2.99
C GLU A 113 -3.92 13.80 -4.53
N LEU A 114 -4.58 14.78 -5.16
CA LEU A 114 -4.52 15.00 -6.62
C LEU A 114 -3.09 15.33 -7.11
N ALA A 115 -2.33 16.14 -6.36
CA ALA A 115 -0.92 16.41 -6.67
C ALA A 115 0.01 15.22 -6.34
N ALA A 116 -0.37 14.34 -5.40
CA ALA A 116 0.31 13.08 -5.14
C ALA A 116 -0.04 11.99 -6.18
N LEU A 117 -1.15 12.16 -6.91
CA LEU A 117 -1.55 11.36 -8.06
C LEU A 117 -0.88 11.82 -9.36
N ASP A 118 -0.26 13.00 -9.40
CA ASP A 118 0.72 13.40 -10.42
C ASP A 118 2.06 12.68 -10.18
N THR A 119 1.97 11.36 -10.18
CA THR A 119 3.10 10.44 -10.00
C THR A 119 4.00 10.38 -11.24
N GLY A 120 3.57 11.02 -12.35
CA GLY A 120 4.11 10.76 -13.69
C GLY A 120 3.84 9.34 -14.19
N LEU A 121 3.06 8.55 -13.44
CA LEU A 121 2.72 7.18 -13.78
C LEU A 121 1.41 7.15 -14.58
N GLU A 122 1.38 6.29 -15.59
CA GLU A 122 0.16 5.96 -16.28
C GLU A 122 -0.80 5.23 -15.33
N ALA A 123 -2.11 5.39 -15.52
CA ALA A 123 -3.11 4.79 -14.62
C ALA A 123 -2.85 3.29 -14.39
N TRP A 124 -2.42 2.57 -15.42
CA TRP A 124 -2.07 1.14 -15.37
C TRP A 124 -0.93 0.78 -14.41
N GLU A 125 -0.03 1.70 -14.15
CA GLU A 125 1.10 1.51 -13.23
C GLU A 125 0.68 1.62 -11.76
N LEU A 126 -0.56 2.06 -11.50
CA LEU A 126 -1.18 2.06 -10.16
C LEU A 126 -1.84 0.71 -9.82
N LEU A 127 -1.97 -0.20 -10.79
CA LEU A 127 -2.54 -1.53 -10.55
C LEU A 127 -1.44 -2.51 -10.12
N HIS A 128 -1.83 -3.54 -9.37
CA HIS A 128 -0.93 -4.65 -9.06
C HIS A 128 -0.46 -5.29 -10.37
N PRO A 129 0.85 -5.57 -10.58
CA PRO A 129 1.39 -6.00 -11.87
C PRO A 129 0.66 -7.22 -12.45
N GLN A 130 0.31 -8.20 -11.61
CA GLN A 130 -0.45 -9.37 -12.08
C GLN A 130 -1.85 -9.00 -12.59
N ILE A 131 -2.54 -8.05 -11.95
CA ILE A 131 -3.86 -7.58 -12.38
C ILE A 131 -3.74 -6.80 -13.70
N ARG A 132 -2.76 -5.90 -13.78
CA ARG A 132 -2.45 -5.17 -15.03
C ARG A 132 -2.23 -6.16 -16.17
N ASP A 133 -1.29 -7.09 -16.00
CA ASP A 133 -0.88 -8.01 -17.06
C ASP A 133 -2.03 -8.94 -17.48
N ALA A 134 -2.91 -9.32 -16.55
CA ALA A 134 -4.08 -10.17 -16.83
C ALA A 134 -5.22 -9.46 -17.55
N CYS A 135 -5.36 -8.14 -17.37
CA CYS A 135 -6.58 -7.39 -17.76
C CYS A 135 -6.36 -6.31 -18.82
N MET A 136 -5.11 -5.88 -19.04
CA MET A 136 -4.79 -4.72 -19.89
C MET A 136 -5.27 -4.91 -21.32
N THR A 137 -5.01 -6.06 -21.94
CA THR A 137 -5.41 -6.33 -23.32
C THR A 137 -6.94 -6.29 -23.50
N GLN A 138 -7.72 -6.89 -22.59
CA GLN A 138 -9.18 -6.87 -22.68
C GLN A 138 -9.71 -5.45 -22.51
N TYR A 139 -9.18 -4.71 -21.53
CA TYR A 139 -9.61 -3.35 -21.25
C TYR A 139 -9.32 -2.39 -22.40
N GLU A 140 -8.12 -2.43 -22.98
CA GLU A 140 -7.74 -1.55 -24.11
C GLU A 140 -8.57 -1.82 -25.36
N ASN A 141 -9.01 -3.07 -25.55
CA ASN A 141 -9.90 -3.47 -26.64
C ASN A 141 -11.39 -3.20 -26.35
N GLY A 142 -11.73 -2.54 -25.23
CA GLY A 142 -13.11 -2.23 -24.85
C GLY A 142 -13.90 -3.43 -24.33
N LEU A 143 -13.24 -4.56 -24.06
CA LEU A 143 -13.83 -5.78 -23.49
C LEU A 143 -13.88 -5.69 -21.96
N TYR A 144 -14.54 -4.63 -21.47
CA TYR A 144 -14.53 -4.24 -20.06
C TYR A 144 -15.10 -5.28 -19.12
N ARG A 145 -16.17 -5.97 -19.52
CA ARG A 145 -16.73 -7.10 -18.78
C ARG A 145 -15.68 -8.18 -18.53
N ASP A 146 -14.95 -8.54 -19.58
CA ASP A 146 -13.99 -9.63 -19.55
C ASP A 146 -12.74 -9.22 -18.76
N ALA A 147 -12.33 -7.96 -18.85
CA ALA A 147 -11.27 -7.38 -18.01
C ALA A 147 -11.65 -7.43 -16.52
N ALA A 148 -12.83 -6.93 -16.15
CA ALA A 148 -13.32 -6.94 -14.76
C ALA A 148 -13.39 -8.38 -14.21
N ARG A 149 -13.89 -9.31 -15.03
CA ARG A 149 -13.95 -10.73 -14.68
C ARG A 149 -12.56 -11.32 -14.45
N ALA A 150 -11.61 -11.09 -15.36
CA ALA A 150 -10.25 -11.60 -15.26
C ALA A 150 -9.55 -11.11 -13.98
N GLY A 151 -9.72 -9.84 -13.61
CA GLY A 151 -9.14 -9.28 -12.38
C GLY A 151 -9.66 -9.98 -11.12
N VAL A 152 -10.98 -10.21 -11.05
CA VAL A 152 -11.58 -10.90 -9.90
C VAL A 152 -11.19 -12.39 -9.88
N GLU A 153 -11.15 -13.06 -11.03
CA GLU A 153 -10.72 -14.47 -11.11
C GLU A 153 -9.26 -14.64 -10.64
N LEU A 154 -8.36 -13.77 -11.10
CA LEU A 154 -6.96 -13.77 -10.67
C LEU A 154 -6.83 -13.55 -9.15
N LEU A 155 -7.59 -12.61 -8.59
CA LEU A 155 -7.60 -12.40 -7.13
C LEU A 155 -8.06 -13.65 -6.37
N MET A 156 -9.10 -14.34 -6.84
CA MET A 156 -9.55 -15.59 -6.21
C MET A 156 -8.50 -16.70 -6.32
N ASP A 157 -7.80 -16.79 -7.45
CA ASP A 157 -6.73 -17.76 -7.64
C ASP A 157 -5.52 -17.48 -6.74
N GLU A 158 -5.15 -16.22 -6.54
CA GLU A 158 -4.13 -15.84 -5.58
C GLU A 158 -4.53 -16.18 -4.14
N ILE A 159 -5.79 -15.92 -3.75
CA ILE A 159 -6.32 -16.33 -2.44
C ILE A 159 -6.20 -17.85 -2.26
N ARG A 160 -6.55 -18.66 -3.28
CA ARG A 160 -6.37 -20.12 -3.23
C ARG A 160 -4.91 -20.51 -3.12
N ARG A 161 -4.03 -19.86 -3.90
CA ARG A 161 -2.59 -20.13 -3.90
C ARG A 161 -1.99 -19.87 -2.52
N PHE A 162 -2.34 -18.76 -1.88
CA PHE A 162 -1.82 -18.40 -0.56
C PHE A 162 -2.40 -19.27 0.57
N THR A 163 -3.67 -19.64 0.50
CA THR A 163 -4.33 -20.37 1.58
C THR A 163 -4.35 -21.89 1.40
N GLY A 164 -4.01 -22.39 0.21
CA GLY A 164 -4.14 -23.80 -0.16
C GLY A 164 -5.59 -24.30 -0.27
N ARG A 165 -6.59 -23.39 -0.17
CA ARG A 165 -8.01 -23.73 -0.22
C ARG A 165 -8.43 -24.07 -1.65
N ARG A 166 -9.44 -24.95 -1.77
CA ARG A 166 -10.03 -25.38 -3.05
C ARG A 166 -11.46 -24.86 -3.26
N ASP A 167 -11.95 -24.07 -2.30
CA ASP A 167 -13.29 -23.49 -2.35
C ASP A 167 -13.39 -22.45 -3.49
N ASP A 168 -14.62 -22.04 -3.82
CA ASP A 168 -14.90 -20.92 -4.72
C ASP A 168 -15.87 -19.92 -4.07
N GLY A 169 -15.81 -18.69 -4.57
CA GLY A 169 -16.71 -17.60 -4.24
C GLY A 169 -16.80 -17.23 -2.78
N ASP A 170 -18.03 -17.00 -2.32
CA ASP A 170 -18.27 -16.53 -0.95
C ASP A 170 -17.70 -17.49 0.10
N VAL A 171 -17.69 -18.81 -0.20
CA VAL A 171 -17.15 -19.84 0.69
C VAL A 171 -15.63 -19.71 0.80
N LEU A 172 -14.94 -19.51 -0.34
CA LEU A 172 -13.50 -19.26 -0.36
C LEU A 172 -13.13 -18.06 0.49
N ILE A 173 -13.79 -16.92 0.26
CA ILE A 173 -13.45 -15.66 0.94
C ILE A 173 -13.73 -15.76 2.44
N ARG A 174 -14.89 -16.32 2.84
CA ARG A 174 -15.24 -16.49 4.26
C ARG A 174 -14.24 -17.35 5.02
N GLY A 175 -13.74 -18.40 4.37
CA GLY A 175 -12.79 -19.33 4.96
C GLY A 175 -11.34 -18.86 4.89
N ALA A 176 -10.99 -18.08 3.87
CA ALA A 176 -9.63 -17.61 3.63
C ALA A 176 -9.29 -16.33 4.40
N VAL A 177 -10.24 -15.41 4.56
CA VAL A 177 -10.01 -14.06 5.09
C VAL A 177 -10.77 -13.87 6.39
N GLY A 178 -10.12 -13.29 7.39
CA GLY A 178 -10.73 -12.94 8.66
C GLY A 178 -9.71 -12.75 9.78
N VAL A 179 -10.23 -12.56 10.99
CA VAL A 179 -9.43 -12.25 12.18
C VAL A 179 -8.97 -13.49 12.94
N GLU A 180 -9.36 -14.69 12.49
CA GLU A 180 -9.01 -15.94 13.15
C GLU A 180 -7.62 -16.44 12.74
N ARG A 181 -7.01 -17.27 13.61
CA ARG A 181 -5.71 -17.90 13.32
C ARG A 181 -5.80 -18.73 12.03
N ARG A 182 -4.80 -18.58 11.16
CA ARG A 182 -4.66 -19.23 9.83
C ARG A 182 -5.56 -18.66 8.73
N GLN A 183 -6.19 -17.50 8.97
CA GLN A 183 -6.81 -16.70 7.92
C GLN A 183 -5.87 -15.56 7.50
N LEU A 184 -6.05 -15.08 6.28
CA LEU A 184 -5.42 -13.87 5.78
C LEU A 184 -6.05 -12.65 6.47
N GLY A 185 -5.19 -11.84 7.09
CA GLY A 185 -5.56 -10.54 7.66
C GLY A 185 -5.08 -9.39 6.79
N PHE A 186 -5.81 -8.28 6.80
CA PHE A 186 -5.40 -7.01 6.17
C PHE A 186 -4.71 -6.06 7.16
N SER A 187 -4.46 -6.53 8.37
CA SER A 187 -3.81 -5.84 9.48
C SER A 187 -3.22 -6.87 10.45
N ALA A 188 -2.51 -6.41 11.48
CA ALA A 188 -1.99 -7.29 12.53
C ALA A 188 -3.11 -7.92 13.39
N ASN A 189 -4.33 -7.38 13.35
CA ASN A 189 -5.50 -7.84 14.09
C ASN A 189 -5.30 -7.90 15.62
N GLU A 190 -4.43 -7.03 16.17
CA GLU A 190 -4.11 -6.99 17.59
C GLU A 190 -5.20 -6.23 18.37
N ASP A 191 -5.75 -5.17 17.77
CA ASP A 191 -6.80 -4.34 18.38
C ASP A 191 -8.15 -4.41 17.65
N ALA A 192 -9.16 -3.74 18.22
CA ALA A 192 -10.52 -3.73 17.69
C ALA A 192 -10.63 -3.00 16.33
N ASN A 193 -9.82 -1.96 16.09
CA ASN A 193 -9.83 -1.20 14.84
C ASN A 193 -9.20 -2.04 13.73
N GLU A 194 -8.08 -2.69 14.01
CA GLU A 194 -7.39 -3.58 13.08
C GLU A 194 -8.26 -4.77 12.67
N LYS A 195 -8.95 -5.38 13.62
CA LYS A 195 -9.94 -6.44 13.36
C LYS A 195 -11.09 -5.93 12.47
N SER A 196 -11.56 -4.72 12.74
CA SER A 196 -12.63 -4.10 11.95
C SER A 196 -12.21 -3.85 10.50
N ILE A 197 -10.93 -3.50 10.27
CA ILE A 197 -10.39 -3.33 8.92
C ILE A 197 -10.36 -4.67 8.18
N THR A 198 -9.84 -5.73 8.80
CA THR A 198 -9.81 -7.06 8.17
C THR A 198 -11.22 -7.54 7.82
N GLU A 199 -12.19 -7.36 8.72
CA GLU A 199 -13.58 -7.75 8.46
C GLU A 199 -14.23 -6.87 7.37
N GLY A 200 -13.94 -5.56 7.36
CA GLY A 200 -14.39 -4.66 6.31
C GLY A 200 -13.86 -5.06 4.93
N MET A 201 -12.56 -5.37 4.83
CA MET A 201 -11.93 -5.80 3.58
C MET A 201 -12.49 -7.16 3.11
N LYS A 202 -12.75 -8.08 4.04
CA LYS A 202 -13.45 -9.33 3.73
C LYS A 202 -14.81 -9.07 3.09
N LEU A 203 -15.61 -8.16 3.63
CA LEU A 203 -16.91 -7.80 3.06
C LEU A 203 -16.77 -7.17 1.67
N VAL A 204 -15.74 -6.35 1.44
CA VAL A 204 -15.43 -5.79 0.11
C VAL A 204 -15.15 -6.91 -0.89
N LEU A 205 -14.29 -7.88 -0.53
CA LEU A 205 -13.99 -9.03 -1.40
C LEU A 205 -15.24 -9.86 -1.72
N GLN A 206 -16.10 -10.10 -0.72
CA GLN A 206 -17.37 -10.80 -0.92
C GLN A 206 -18.30 -10.04 -1.86
N GLY A 207 -18.37 -8.71 -1.71
CA GLY A 207 -19.11 -7.82 -2.59
C GLY A 207 -18.57 -7.84 -4.02
N LEU A 208 -17.25 -7.80 -4.18
CA LEU A 208 -16.57 -7.85 -5.47
C LEU A 208 -16.91 -9.15 -6.22
N TYR A 209 -16.77 -10.31 -5.57
CA TYR A 209 -17.13 -11.59 -6.19
C TYR A 209 -18.62 -11.65 -6.57
N LYS A 210 -19.51 -11.28 -5.64
CA LYS A 210 -20.96 -11.35 -5.86
C LYS A 210 -21.48 -10.33 -6.88
N GLY A 211 -20.87 -9.16 -6.94
CA GLY A 211 -21.31 -8.04 -7.78
C GLY A 211 -20.68 -8.02 -9.17
N VAL A 212 -19.45 -8.54 -9.31
CA VAL A 212 -18.71 -8.52 -10.59
C VAL A 212 -18.71 -9.89 -11.23
N ARG A 213 -18.10 -10.89 -10.58
CA ARG A 213 -17.87 -12.22 -11.19
C ARG A 213 -19.19 -12.94 -11.44
N ASN A 214 -20.10 -12.94 -10.46
CA ASN A 214 -21.37 -13.67 -10.58
C ASN A 214 -22.24 -13.13 -11.74
N PRO A 215 -22.54 -11.82 -11.85
CA PRO A 215 -23.31 -11.29 -12.97
C PRO A 215 -22.60 -11.42 -14.32
N ALA A 216 -21.28 -11.22 -14.36
CA ALA A 216 -20.49 -11.39 -15.59
C ALA A 216 -20.54 -12.84 -16.14
N SER A 217 -20.77 -13.82 -15.26
CA SER A 217 -20.95 -15.24 -15.64
C SER A 217 -22.39 -15.58 -16.06
N HIS A 218 -23.36 -14.68 -15.81
CA HIS A 218 -24.80 -14.91 -16.03
C HIS A 218 -25.43 -13.95 -17.06
N GLY A 219 -24.61 -13.32 -17.91
CA GLY A 219 -25.11 -12.53 -19.06
C GLY A 219 -25.30 -11.04 -18.79
N TYR A 220 -24.68 -10.49 -17.74
CA TYR A 220 -24.57 -9.04 -17.57
C TYR A 220 -23.63 -8.44 -18.63
N ASP A 221 -24.02 -7.32 -19.23
CA ASP A 221 -23.30 -6.65 -20.33
C ASP A 221 -21.98 -5.99 -19.89
N GLY A 222 -21.68 -6.02 -18.59
CA GLY A 222 -20.43 -5.53 -18.01
C GLY A 222 -20.50 -4.10 -17.51
N PHE A 223 -19.34 -3.58 -17.11
CA PHE A 223 -19.20 -2.26 -16.52
C PHE A 223 -18.63 -1.27 -17.55
N PRO A 224 -18.98 0.02 -17.46
CA PRO A 224 -18.29 1.08 -18.21
C PRO A 224 -16.78 1.09 -17.96
N ARG A 225 -16.03 1.75 -18.85
CA ARG A 225 -14.57 1.87 -18.77
C ARG A 225 -14.06 2.28 -17.38
N LEU A 226 -14.59 3.37 -16.82
CA LEU A 226 -14.16 3.91 -15.53
C LEU A 226 -14.46 2.94 -14.37
N GLU A 227 -15.66 2.40 -14.32
CA GLU A 227 -16.07 1.45 -13.28
C GLU A 227 -15.25 0.16 -13.34
N THR A 228 -14.94 -0.32 -14.55
CA THR A 228 -14.03 -1.45 -14.75
C THR A 228 -12.65 -1.14 -14.18
N PHE A 229 -12.10 0.04 -14.44
CA PHE A 229 -10.80 0.42 -13.90
C PHE A 229 -10.80 0.47 -12.37
N GLN A 230 -11.87 1.00 -11.77
CA GLN A 230 -12.06 1.01 -10.32
C GLN A 230 -12.14 -0.42 -9.76
N ILE A 231 -12.84 -1.33 -10.45
CA ILE A 231 -12.87 -2.76 -10.10
C ILE A 231 -11.46 -3.36 -10.15
N LEU A 232 -10.66 -3.06 -11.18
CA LEU A 232 -9.28 -3.55 -11.26
C LEU A 232 -8.38 -2.98 -10.15
N ALA A 233 -8.59 -1.72 -9.77
CA ALA A 233 -7.91 -1.14 -8.62
C ALA A 233 -8.30 -1.85 -7.30
N LEU A 234 -9.58 -2.20 -7.14
CA LEU A 234 -10.05 -3.05 -6.03
C LEU A 234 -9.54 -4.51 -6.14
N CYS A 235 -9.07 -4.98 -7.29
CA CYS A 235 -8.43 -6.30 -7.37
C CYS A 235 -6.94 -6.25 -7.01
N SER A 236 -6.37 -5.06 -6.82
CA SER A 236 -4.94 -4.81 -6.64
C SER A 236 -4.51 -4.70 -5.17
N PHE A 237 -5.29 -5.25 -4.23
CA PHE A 237 -4.96 -5.27 -2.80
C PHE A 237 -3.85 -6.25 -2.44
#